data_AF-A0A316AIG7-F1
#
_entry.id   AF-A0A316AIG7-F1
#
_cell.length_a   1.000
_cell.length_b   1.000
_cell.length_c   1.000
_cell.angle_alpha   90.00
_cell.angle_beta   90.00
_cell.angle_gamma   90.00
#
_symmetry.space_group_name_H-M   'P 1'
#
loop_
_entity.id
_entity.type
_entity.pdbx_description
1 polymer ?
#
loop_
_entity_poly.entity_id
_entity_poly.type
_entity_poly.pdbx_seq_one_letter_code
_entity_poly.pdbx_strand_id
1 'polypeptide(L)'
;MRLRDRNYIAYLGALTLLFSYAEMFLPRTVPFFRLGLGNTVVLLAFGLDFPAFVVLLLIKAIASSLMAGTLFSPFFVMSLAQSVASGIVMYGLFYGTRRIQKLIGLYGISMVGAVVSTMVQILLASLYLGQGSFALLGPMMLFSLFASILTAFLALHLHIPEQAPIIQSSKAELKTSSPYRIWGIVFAICAMAVFTLMQSDLKVLGVCLVLSFVAQKISGRRILLMPHVTLWIFVLIANVLSPSGQVLYSVGEFNLTEGSLVNGVCQAMKLSAVSALSQCAANLRPQGNSLIALSLKYFRGLSNVLHNSSGNIFKKIRTALATTEITD
;
A
#
# COMPACT_ATOMS: atom_id res chain seq x y z
N MET A 1 -29.99 8.93 -4.11
CA MET A 1 -29.08 8.70 -2.97
C MET A 1 -29.34 7.31 -2.42
N ARG A 2 -28.71 6.30 -3.02
CA ARG A 2 -28.70 4.94 -2.46
C ARG A 2 -27.36 4.81 -1.78
N LEU A 3 -27.36 4.69 -0.45
CA LEU A 3 -26.23 4.15 0.29
C LEU A 3 -25.90 2.80 -0.36
N ARG A 4 -24.96 2.79 -1.31
CA ARG A 4 -24.54 1.58 -2.00
C ARG A 4 -24.02 0.65 -0.92
N ASP A 5 -24.59 -0.56 -0.85
CA ASP A 5 -24.52 -1.44 0.30
C ASP A 5 -23.11 -1.54 0.87
N ARG A 6 -22.99 -1.62 2.21
CA ARG A 6 -21.72 -1.84 2.92
C ARG A 6 -20.86 -2.94 2.27
N ASN A 7 -21.53 -3.94 1.70
CA ASN A 7 -20.94 -5.06 0.97
C ASN A 7 -20.23 -4.62 -0.30
N TYR A 8 -20.76 -3.66 -1.05
CA TYR A 8 -20.13 -3.13 -2.25
C TYR A 8 -18.86 -2.34 -1.96
N ILE A 9 -18.89 -1.48 -0.93
CA ILE A 9 -17.67 -0.78 -0.48
C ILE A 9 -16.63 -1.80 0.00
N ALA A 10 -17.06 -2.83 0.73
CA ALA A 10 -16.15 -3.87 1.19
C ALA A 10 -15.56 -4.68 0.03
N TYR A 11 -16.35 -4.98 -1.01
CA TYR A 11 -15.91 -5.65 -2.23
C TYR A 11 -14.90 -4.81 -3.03
N LEU A 12 -15.14 -3.51 -3.19
CA LEU A 12 -14.14 -2.61 -3.78
C LEU A 12 -12.87 -2.54 -2.92
N GLY A 13 -13.01 -2.54 -1.59
CA GLY A 13 -11.90 -2.70 -0.66
C GLY A 13 -11.10 -3.98 -0.89
N ALA A 14 -11.78 -5.11 -1.11
CA ALA A 14 -11.14 -6.39 -1.43
C ALA A 14 -10.38 -6.34 -2.77
N LEU A 15 -10.95 -5.69 -3.78
CA LEU A 15 -10.28 -5.48 -5.06
C LEU A 15 -9.04 -4.60 -4.89
N THR A 16 -9.10 -3.53 -4.10
CA THR A 16 -7.89 -2.73 -3.81
C THR A 16 -6.81 -3.54 -3.13
N LEU A 17 -7.15 -4.44 -2.21
CA LEU A 17 -6.21 -5.40 -1.61
C LEU A 17 -5.62 -6.34 -2.67
N LEU A 18 -6.44 -6.88 -3.58
CA LEU A 18 -5.99 -7.77 -4.65
C LEU A 18 -5.03 -7.07 -5.62
N PHE A 19 -5.36 -5.88 -6.10
CA PHE A 19 -4.46 -5.10 -6.96
C PHE A 19 -3.18 -4.69 -6.22
N SER A 20 -3.27 -4.31 -4.95
CA SER A 20 -2.10 -3.97 -4.14
C SER A 20 -1.21 -5.20 -3.88
N TYR A 21 -1.81 -6.38 -3.75
CA TYR A 21 -1.08 -7.65 -3.63
C TYR A 21 -0.44 -8.04 -4.97
N ALA A 22 -1.15 -7.87 -6.09
CA ALA A 22 -0.60 -8.07 -7.44
C ALA A 22 0.63 -7.18 -7.69
N GLU A 23 0.59 -5.94 -7.19
CA GLU A 23 1.70 -4.99 -7.26
C GLU A 23 2.96 -5.50 -6.55
N MET A 24 2.84 -6.38 -5.55
CA MET A 24 4.00 -6.98 -4.87
C MET A 24 4.78 -7.97 -5.73
N PHE A 25 4.16 -8.57 -6.74
CA PHE A 25 4.84 -9.48 -7.66
C PHE A 25 5.69 -8.75 -8.69
N LEU A 26 5.42 -7.45 -8.89
CA LEU A 26 6.25 -6.63 -9.75
C LEU A 26 7.53 -6.29 -8.98
N PRO A 27 8.71 -6.54 -9.58
CA PRO A 27 9.97 -6.29 -8.91
C PRO A 27 10.03 -4.81 -8.51
N ARG A 28 10.19 -4.54 -7.21
CA ARG A 28 10.44 -3.19 -6.71
C ARG A 28 11.84 -2.79 -7.12
N THR A 29 11.99 -2.33 -8.37
CA THR A 29 13.24 -1.86 -8.93
C THR A 29 13.78 -0.66 -8.14
N VAL A 30 12.90 0.12 -7.50
CA VAL A 30 13.26 1.22 -6.61
C VAL A 30 12.24 1.27 -5.44
N PRO A 31 12.67 1.37 -4.17
CA PRO A 31 11.75 1.62 -3.07
C PRO A 31 11.03 2.96 -3.29
N PHE A 32 9.79 3.06 -2.82
CA PHE A 32 8.86 4.20 -3.04
C PHE A 32 8.22 4.31 -4.43
N PHE A 33 8.75 3.64 -5.44
CA PHE A 33 8.10 3.56 -6.75
C PHE A 33 6.95 2.55 -6.65
N ARG A 34 5.73 3.09 -6.58
CA ARG A 34 4.48 2.33 -6.61
C ARG A 34 3.82 2.58 -7.95
N LEU A 35 3.40 1.51 -8.61
CA LEU A 35 2.55 1.60 -9.79
C LEU A 35 1.15 2.10 -9.42
N GLY A 36 0.75 1.89 -8.16
CA GLY A 36 -0.52 2.35 -7.66
C GLY A 36 -1.67 1.60 -8.32
N LEU A 37 -1.56 0.29 -8.51
CA LEU A 37 -2.61 -0.52 -9.14
C LEU A 37 -3.97 -0.40 -8.42
N GLY A 38 -3.95 -0.10 -7.11
CA GLY A 38 -5.16 0.25 -6.36
C GLY A 38 -5.94 1.45 -6.91
N ASN A 39 -5.32 2.36 -7.66
CA ASN A 39 -5.99 3.50 -8.31
C ASN A 39 -6.96 3.05 -9.41
N THR A 40 -6.75 1.88 -10.02
CA THR A 40 -7.72 1.29 -10.95
C THR A 40 -9.09 1.14 -10.32
N VAL A 41 -9.16 0.67 -9.06
CA VAL A 41 -10.43 0.53 -8.34
C VAL A 41 -11.03 1.89 -7.98
N VAL A 42 -10.19 2.88 -7.67
CA VAL A 42 -10.64 4.26 -7.40
C VAL A 42 -11.31 4.87 -8.62
N LEU A 43 -10.72 4.71 -9.82
CA LEU A 43 -11.31 5.16 -11.08
C LEU A 43 -12.67 4.50 -11.37
N LEU A 44 -12.83 3.24 -10.95
CA LEU A 44 -14.08 2.48 -11.13
C LEU A 44 -15.14 2.82 -10.07
N ALA A 45 -14.73 3.44 -8.97
CA ALA A 45 -15.58 3.74 -7.83
C ALA A 45 -16.24 5.13 -7.90
N PHE A 46 -16.13 5.86 -9.01
CA PHE A 46 -16.79 7.17 -9.17
C PHE A 46 -18.31 7.11 -9.10
N GLY A 47 -18.94 5.93 -9.23
CA GLY A 47 -20.37 5.76 -8.99
C GLY A 47 -20.77 5.67 -7.51
N LEU A 48 -19.87 5.95 -6.56
CA LEU A 48 -20.14 6.02 -5.13
C LEU A 48 -20.45 7.46 -4.68
N ASP A 49 -21.28 7.59 -3.64
CA ASP A 49 -21.45 8.86 -2.94
C ASP A 49 -20.11 9.30 -2.32
N PHE A 50 -19.89 10.62 -2.21
CA PHE A 50 -18.63 11.19 -1.71
C PHE A 50 -18.14 10.59 -0.36
N PRO A 51 -18.98 10.39 0.68
CA PRO A 51 -18.52 9.78 1.93
C PRO A 51 -18.05 8.33 1.75
N ALA A 52 -18.77 7.54 0.93
CA ALA A 52 -18.41 6.16 0.63
C ALA A 52 -17.10 6.08 -0.20
N PHE A 53 -16.90 7.04 -1.10
CA PHE A 53 -15.68 7.17 -1.88
C PHE A 53 -14.48 7.50 -0.98
N VAL A 54 -14.61 8.44 -0.04
CA VAL A 54 -13.54 8.75 0.94
C VAL A 54 -13.20 7.53 1.79
N VAL A 55 -14.20 6.78 2.26
CA VAL A 55 -13.97 5.52 2.99
C VAL A 55 -13.18 4.53 2.12
N LEU A 56 -13.49 4.41 0.83
CA LEU A 56 -12.72 3.58 -0.08
C LEU A 56 -11.26 4.05 -0.23
N LEU A 57 -11.00 5.36 -0.31
CA LEU A 57 -9.64 5.90 -0.36
C LEU A 57 -8.83 5.54 0.89
N LEU A 58 -9.47 5.56 2.07
CA LEU A 58 -8.85 5.14 3.33
C LEU A 58 -8.54 3.64 3.32
N ILE A 59 -9.49 2.81 2.87
CA ILE A 59 -9.27 1.36 2.74
C ILE A 59 -8.13 1.08 1.77
N LYS A 60 -8.08 1.76 0.61
CA LYS A 60 -6.99 1.63 -0.36
C LYS A 60 -5.63 1.97 0.26
N ALA A 61 -5.55 3.06 1.03
CA ALA A 61 -4.30 3.46 1.67
C ALA A 61 -3.86 2.44 2.74
N ILE A 62 -4.81 1.91 3.54
CA ILE A 62 -4.55 0.83 4.50
C ILE A 62 -4.14 -0.46 3.77
N ALA A 63 -4.83 -0.83 2.69
CA ALA A 63 -4.56 -2.01 1.89
C ALA A 63 -3.16 -1.96 1.28
N SER A 64 -2.82 -0.86 0.61
CA SER A 64 -1.52 -0.68 -0.04
C SER A 64 -0.38 -0.64 0.98
N SER A 65 -0.55 0.02 2.12
CA SER A 65 0.46 0.05 3.18
C SER A 65 0.60 -1.29 3.91
N LEU A 66 -0.49 -2.01 4.15
CA LEU A 66 -0.48 -3.34 4.74
C LEU A 66 0.24 -4.35 3.83
N MET A 67 -0.12 -4.39 2.54
CA MET A 67 0.55 -5.25 1.55
C MET A 67 2.02 -4.86 1.40
N ALA A 68 2.31 -3.55 1.40
CA ALA A 68 3.68 -3.09 1.29
C ALA A 68 4.56 -3.42 2.51
N GLY A 69 3.96 -3.78 3.65
CA GLY A 69 4.66 -3.91 4.92
C GLY A 69 5.07 -2.54 5.46
N THR A 70 4.29 -1.48 5.26
CA THR A 70 4.66 -0.12 5.70
C THR A 70 3.62 0.48 6.65
N LEU A 71 2.70 -0.31 7.19
CA LEU A 71 1.55 0.19 7.95
C LEU A 71 1.95 0.88 9.25
N PHE A 72 3.01 0.41 9.92
CA PHE A 72 3.54 1.00 11.15
C PHE A 72 4.69 1.98 10.92
N SER A 73 4.98 2.32 9.65
CA SER A 73 6.05 3.25 9.31
C SER A 73 5.50 4.65 9.00
N PRO A 74 6.33 5.71 9.01
CA PRO A 74 5.94 7.05 8.57
C PRO A 74 5.36 7.08 7.15
N PHE A 75 5.71 6.10 6.31
CA PHE A 75 5.18 5.95 4.96
C PHE A 75 3.68 5.61 4.93
N PHE A 76 3.09 5.13 6.03
CA PHE A 76 1.65 4.98 6.13
C PHE A 76 0.92 6.32 5.99
N VAL A 77 1.39 7.34 6.73
CA VAL A 77 0.82 8.70 6.68
C VAL A 77 1.01 9.30 5.29
N MET A 78 2.19 9.12 4.69
CA MET A 78 2.45 9.55 3.31
C MET A 78 1.51 8.86 2.31
N SER A 79 1.28 7.56 2.47
CA SER A 79 0.39 6.75 1.62
C SER A 79 -1.09 7.15 1.78
N LEU A 80 -1.51 7.51 2.99
CA LEU A 80 -2.84 8.03 3.28
C LEU A 80 -3.04 9.39 2.62
N ALA A 81 -2.17 10.36 2.93
CA ALA A 81 -2.28 11.72 2.45
C ALA A 81 -2.27 11.79 0.92
N GLN A 82 -1.34 11.09 0.25
CA GLN A 82 -1.29 11.08 -1.21
C GLN A 82 -2.54 10.46 -1.83
N SER A 83 -3.10 9.39 -1.23
CA SER A 83 -4.25 8.66 -1.77
C SER A 83 -5.55 9.45 -1.59
N VAL A 84 -5.70 10.14 -0.46
CA VAL A 84 -6.84 11.01 -0.18
C VAL A 84 -6.77 12.24 -1.08
N ALA A 85 -5.61 12.92 -1.16
CA ALA A 85 -5.43 14.09 -2.01
C ALA A 85 -5.69 13.78 -3.49
N SER A 86 -5.08 12.71 -4.03
CA SER A 86 -5.31 12.31 -5.42
C SER A 86 -6.76 11.93 -5.68
N GLY A 87 -7.37 11.17 -4.77
CA GLY A 87 -8.76 10.73 -4.92
C GLY A 87 -9.75 11.88 -4.91
N ILE A 88 -9.59 12.87 -4.03
CA ILE A 88 -10.44 14.07 -3.99
C ILE A 88 -10.32 14.85 -5.30
N VAL A 89 -9.11 15.05 -5.80
CA VAL A 89 -8.89 15.73 -7.09
C VAL A 89 -9.53 14.96 -8.24
N MET A 90 -9.35 13.65 -8.29
CA MET A 90 -9.96 12.78 -9.30
C MET A 90 -11.49 12.82 -9.25
N TYR A 91 -12.09 12.75 -8.06
CA TYR A 91 -13.53 12.85 -7.85
C TYR A 91 -14.06 14.23 -8.27
N GLY A 92 -13.34 15.30 -7.90
CA GLY A 92 -13.67 16.68 -8.30
C GLY A 92 -13.60 16.90 -9.81
N LEU A 93 -12.60 16.33 -10.50
CA LEU A 93 -12.51 16.38 -11.97
C LEU A 93 -13.64 15.59 -12.62
N PHE A 94 -14.01 14.43 -12.05
CA PHE A 94 -15.08 13.60 -12.60
C PHE A 94 -16.45 14.24 -12.44
N TYR A 95 -16.78 14.81 -11.27
CA TYR A 95 -18.08 15.46 -11.03
C TYR A 95 -18.12 16.95 -11.43
N GLY A 96 -16.98 17.52 -11.81
CA GLY A 96 -16.87 18.88 -12.29
C GLY A 96 -17.54 19.12 -13.64
N THR A 97 -17.35 20.31 -14.19
CA THR A 97 -18.05 20.80 -15.39
C THR A 97 -17.95 19.82 -16.57
N ARG A 98 -19.09 19.51 -17.23
CA ARG A 98 -19.16 18.65 -18.44
C ARG A 98 -18.17 19.01 -19.56
N ARG A 99 -17.69 20.26 -19.63
CA ARG A 99 -16.61 20.70 -20.54
C ARG A 99 -15.27 20.03 -20.22
N ILE A 100 -14.94 19.88 -18.95
CA ILE A 100 -13.68 19.28 -18.47
C ILE A 100 -13.70 17.78 -18.79
N GLN A 101 -14.81 17.08 -18.57
CA GLN A 101 -14.94 15.67 -18.93
C GLN A 101 -14.81 15.41 -20.45
N LYS A 102 -15.27 16.34 -21.29
CA LYS A 102 -15.10 16.24 -22.76
C LYS A 102 -13.66 16.43 -23.19
N LEU A 103 -12.88 17.22 -22.45
CA LEU A 103 -11.47 17.49 -22.74
C LEU A 103 -10.53 16.46 -22.08
N ILE A 104 -10.91 15.96 -20.91
CA ILE A 104 -10.11 15.08 -20.05
C ILE A 104 -10.87 13.76 -19.92
N GLY A 105 -10.53 12.80 -20.79
CA GLY A 105 -11.04 11.43 -20.67
C GLY A 105 -10.54 10.72 -19.40
N LEU A 106 -10.94 9.46 -19.19
CA LEU A 106 -10.55 8.68 -18.00
C LEU A 106 -9.03 8.60 -17.80
N TYR A 107 -8.28 8.51 -18.90
CA TYR A 107 -6.81 8.57 -18.89
C TYR A 107 -6.28 9.87 -18.28
N GLY A 108 -6.86 11.02 -18.65
CA GLY A 108 -6.44 12.31 -18.13
C GLY A 108 -6.77 12.48 -16.64
N ILE A 109 -7.93 11.98 -16.18
CA ILE A 109 -8.27 11.99 -14.75
C ILE A 109 -7.26 11.16 -13.95
N SER A 110 -6.86 9.98 -14.46
CA SER A 110 -5.83 9.15 -13.85
C SER A 110 -4.46 9.85 -13.80
N MET A 111 -4.04 10.48 -14.90
CA MET A 111 -2.77 11.22 -14.98
C MET A 111 -2.71 12.36 -13.97
N VAL A 112 -3.76 13.18 -13.89
CA VAL A 112 -3.85 14.27 -12.90
C VAL A 112 -3.78 13.70 -11.49
N GLY A 113 -4.50 12.61 -11.21
CA GLY A 113 -4.42 11.91 -9.94
C GLY A 113 -3.00 11.47 -9.58
N ALA A 114 -2.27 10.88 -10.54
CA ALA A 114 -0.90 10.40 -10.34
C ALA A 114 0.10 11.54 -10.09
N VAL A 115 -0.06 12.66 -10.79
CA VAL A 115 0.73 13.88 -10.55
C VAL A 115 0.50 14.37 -9.12
N VAL A 116 -0.75 14.52 -8.69
CA VAL A 116 -1.09 14.99 -7.34
C VAL A 116 -0.57 14.03 -6.27
N SER A 117 -0.73 12.71 -6.43
CA SER A 117 -0.20 11.75 -5.46
C SER A 117 1.31 11.83 -5.32
N THR A 118 2.01 11.98 -6.44
CA THR A 118 3.49 12.04 -6.44
C THR A 118 3.98 13.33 -5.82
N MET A 119 3.33 14.47 -6.09
CA MET A 119 3.66 15.74 -5.46
C MET A 119 3.47 15.68 -3.94
N VAL A 120 2.34 15.16 -3.46
CA VAL A 120 2.07 15.02 -2.02
C VAL A 120 3.05 14.03 -1.37
N GLN A 121 3.35 12.91 -2.04
CA GLN A 121 4.31 11.93 -1.54
C GLN A 121 5.69 12.55 -1.33
N ILE A 122 6.19 13.32 -2.29
CA ILE A 122 7.54 13.92 -2.22
C ILE A 122 7.57 15.09 -1.24
N LEU A 123 6.52 15.91 -1.19
CA LEU A 123 6.42 16.98 -0.20
C LEU A 123 6.53 16.43 1.23
N LEU A 124 5.78 15.37 1.53
CA LEU A 124 5.82 14.72 2.85
C LEU A 124 7.12 13.94 3.07
N ALA A 125 7.66 13.30 2.02
CA ALA A 125 8.95 12.63 2.11
C ALA A 125 10.07 13.62 2.40
N SER A 126 10.08 14.79 1.76
CA SER A 126 11.08 15.84 1.99
C SER A 126 11.03 16.39 3.42
N LEU A 127 9.85 16.45 4.03
CA LEU A 127 9.71 16.87 5.43
C LEU A 127 10.33 15.84 6.39
N TYR A 128 10.37 14.56 6.01
CA TYR A 128 10.90 13.47 6.83
C TYR A 128 12.37 13.09 6.54
N LEU A 129 12.77 13.10 5.27
CA LEU A 129 14.10 12.66 4.77
C LEU A 129 15.03 13.84 4.42
N GLY A 130 14.52 15.08 4.41
CA GLY A 130 15.29 16.27 4.05
C GLY A 130 15.18 16.68 2.57
N GLN A 131 15.76 17.83 2.24
CA GLN A 131 15.60 18.52 0.94
C GLN A 131 16.14 17.74 -0.26
N GLY A 132 17.07 16.79 -0.05
CA GLY A 132 17.59 15.92 -1.12
C GLY A 132 16.52 15.07 -1.82
N SER A 133 15.36 14.89 -1.17
CA SER A 133 14.23 14.13 -1.73
C SER A 133 13.61 14.80 -2.97
N PHE A 134 13.76 16.12 -3.16
CA PHE A 134 13.20 16.82 -4.32
C PHE A 134 13.87 16.43 -5.64
N ALA A 135 15.12 15.98 -5.62
CA ALA A 135 15.81 15.49 -6.81
C ALA A 135 15.10 14.28 -7.44
N LEU A 136 14.33 13.53 -6.66
CA LEU A 136 13.59 12.35 -7.13
C LEU A 136 12.24 12.70 -7.78
N LEU A 137 11.81 13.97 -7.75
CA LEU A 137 10.52 14.40 -8.27
C LEU A 137 10.35 14.14 -9.75
N GLY A 138 11.31 14.55 -10.58
CA GLY A 138 11.25 14.31 -12.02
C GLY A 138 11.10 12.83 -12.38
N PRO A 139 12.04 11.96 -11.96
CA PRO A 139 11.97 10.53 -12.24
C PRO A 139 10.70 9.85 -11.71
N MET A 140 10.26 10.19 -10.48
CA MET A 140 9.05 9.61 -9.90
C MET A 140 7.78 10.05 -10.64
N MET A 141 7.69 11.32 -11.04
CA MET A 141 6.53 11.82 -11.78
C MET A 141 6.41 11.13 -13.14
N LEU A 142 7.51 11.00 -13.89
CA LEU A 142 7.51 10.28 -15.17
C LEU A 142 7.03 8.84 -14.99
N PHE A 143 7.58 8.12 -14.02
CA PHE A 143 7.13 6.76 -13.70
C PHE A 143 5.65 6.70 -13.32
N SER A 144 5.19 7.64 -12.48
CA SER A 144 3.79 7.70 -12.05
C SER A 144 2.83 7.95 -13.22
N LEU A 145 3.24 8.75 -14.21
CA LEU A 145 2.46 9.00 -15.42
C LEU A 145 2.34 7.73 -16.27
N PHE A 146 3.44 7.00 -16.49
CA PHE A 146 3.37 5.70 -17.16
C PHE A 146 2.46 4.71 -16.43
N ALA A 147 2.58 4.65 -15.10
CA ALA A 147 1.73 3.82 -14.27
C ALA A 147 0.25 4.25 -14.32
N SER A 148 -0.02 5.55 -14.43
CA SER A 148 -1.38 6.11 -14.52
C SER A 148 -2.10 5.71 -15.81
N ILE A 149 -1.36 5.58 -16.92
CA ILE A 149 -1.89 5.08 -18.19
C ILE A 149 -2.29 3.61 -18.04
N LEU A 150 -1.43 2.80 -17.43
CA LEU A 150 -1.70 1.39 -17.18
C LEU A 150 -2.92 1.20 -16.27
N THR A 151 -3.04 1.99 -15.21
CA THR A 151 -4.18 1.90 -14.28
C THR A 151 -5.50 2.35 -14.91
N ALA A 152 -5.48 3.35 -15.79
CA ALA A 152 -6.64 3.77 -16.58
C ALA A 152 -7.04 2.73 -17.63
N PHE A 153 -6.05 2.14 -18.32
CA PHE A 153 -6.28 1.04 -19.26
C PHE A 153 -6.93 -0.16 -18.57
N LEU A 154 -6.38 -0.55 -17.41
CA LEU A 154 -6.96 -1.60 -16.58
C LEU A 154 -8.38 -1.26 -16.15
N ALA A 155 -8.66 -0.01 -15.77
CA ALA A 155 -10.01 0.41 -15.38
C ALA A 155 -11.00 0.25 -16.53
N LEU A 156 -10.63 0.62 -17.76
CA LEU A 156 -11.53 0.44 -18.92
C LEU A 156 -11.75 -1.03 -19.27
N HIS A 157 -10.70 -1.86 -19.16
CA HIS A 157 -10.80 -3.25 -19.57
C HIS A 157 -11.44 -4.17 -18.50
N LEU A 158 -11.34 -3.77 -17.22
CA LEU A 158 -11.96 -4.44 -16.08
C LEU A 158 -13.33 -3.81 -15.78
N HIS A 159 -14.37 -4.31 -16.45
CA HIS A 159 -15.74 -3.98 -16.06
C HIS A 159 -16.08 -4.68 -14.74
N ILE A 160 -16.12 -3.92 -13.64
CA ILE A 160 -16.55 -4.44 -12.33
C ILE A 160 -18.08 -4.46 -12.28
N PRO A 161 -18.71 -5.57 -11.85
CA PRO A 161 -20.17 -5.61 -11.69
C PRO A 161 -20.67 -4.54 -10.72
N GLU A 162 -21.88 -4.02 -10.97
CA GLU A 162 -22.47 -2.95 -10.14
C GLU A 162 -22.91 -3.42 -8.75
N GLN A 163 -22.96 -4.74 -8.53
CA GLN A 163 -23.36 -5.40 -7.30
C GLN A 163 -22.23 -6.30 -6.79
N ALA A 164 -22.08 -6.37 -5.47
CA ALA A 164 -21.11 -7.26 -4.85
C ALA A 164 -21.60 -8.71 -4.92
N PRO A 165 -20.70 -9.68 -5.12
CA PRO A 165 -21.06 -11.09 -5.02
C PRO A 165 -21.59 -11.43 -3.62
N ILE A 166 -22.45 -12.44 -3.55
CA ILE A 166 -23.01 -12.93 -2.29
C ILE A 166 -21.98 -13.87 -1.67
N ILE A 167 -21.64 -13.63 -0.41
CA ILE A 167 -20.74 -14.52 0.34
C ILE A 167 -21.58 -15.68 0.88
N GLN A 168 -21.35 -16.88 0.35
CA GLN A 168 -21.88 -18.11 0.95
C GLN A 168 -21.01 -18.47 2.15
N SER A 169 -21.50 -18.19 3.35
CA SER A 169 -20.81 -18.60 4.59
C SER A 169 -20.84 -20.12 4.71
N SER A 170 -19.70 -20.75 4.42
CA SER A 170 -19.49 -22.16 4.77
C SER A 170 -19.62 -22.31 6.29
N LYS A 171 -20.53 -23.18 6.75
CA LYS A 171 -20.74 -23.54 8.17
C LYS A 171 -19.52 -24.19 8.83
N ALA A 172 -18.38 -24.29 8.15
CA ALA A 172 -17.14 -24.82 8.68
C ALA A 172 -16.53 -23.86 9.72
N GLU A 173 -16.92 -24.10 10.97
CA GLU A 173 -16.32 -23.66 12.24
C GLU A 173 -15.01 -22.88 12.12
N LEU A 174 -15.13 -21.55 12.16
CA LEU A 174 -14.02 -20.71 12.59
C LEU A 174 -13.73 -21.05 14.05
N LYS A 175 -12.63 -21.77 14.31
CA LYS A 175 -11.98 -21.83 15.64
C LYS A 175 -12.05 -20.45 16.28
N THR A 176 -12.85 -20.34 17.33
CA THR A 176 -13.20 -19.10 18.03
C THR A 176 -11.97 -18.53 18.73
N SER A 177 -11.13 -17.80 18.00
CA SER A 177 -10.13 -16.93 18.63
C SER A 177 -10.87 -15.74 19.23
N SER A 178 -10.66 -15.49 20.51
CA SER A 178 -11.28 -14.38 21.19
C SER A 178 -10.85 -13.01 20.63
N PRO A 179 -11.75 -12.01 20.58
CA PRO A 179 -11.45 -10.69 20.03
C PRO A 179 -10.34 -9.96 20.81
N TYR A 180 -10.26 -10.15 22.13
CA TYR A 180 -9.22 -9.57 22.98
C TYR A 180 -7.81 -10.04 22.61
N ARG A 181 -7.67 -11.28 22.15
CA ARG A 181 -6.37 -11.83 21.74
C ARG A 181 -5.86 -11.18 20.45
N ILE A 182 -6.74 -10.89 19.49
CA ILE A 182 -6.35 -10.22 18.24
C ILE A 182 -5.92 -8.78 18.52
N TRP A 183 -6.71 -8.04 19.30
CA TRP A 183 -6.36 -6.67 19.69
C TRP A 183 -5.08 -6.63 20.53
N GLY A 184 -4.86 -7.62 21.40
CA GLY A 184 -3.59 -7.76 22.13
C GLY A 184 -2.38 -7.96 21.21
N ILE A 185 -2.51 -8.78 20.16
CA ILE A 185 -1.44 -8.96 19.16
C ILE A 185 -1.21 -7.67 18.37
N VAL A 186 -2.26 -6.98 17.92
CA VAL A 186 -2.13 -5.69 17.22
C VAL A 186 -1.42 -4.67 18.11
N PHE A 187 -1.83 -4.56 19.37
CA PHE A 187 -1.21 -3.66 20.33
C PHE A 187 0.27 -3.98 20.55
N ALA A 188 0.62 -5.27 20.71
CA ALA A 188 2.02 -5.70 20.86
C ALA A 188 2.86 -5.36 19.62
N ILE A 189 2.32 -5.57 18.41
CA ILE A 189 2.99 -5.20 17.15
C ILE A 189 3.19 -3.67 17.09
N CYS A 190 2.17 -2.88 17.42
CA CYS A 190 2.27 -1.42 17.47
C CYS A 190 3.32 -0.96 18.47
N ALA A 191 3.31 -1.50 19.70
CA ALA A 191 4.26 -1.14 20.75
C ALA A 191 5.70 -1.47 20.33
N MET A 192 5.92 -2.66 19.76
CA MET A 192 7.22 -3.04 19.22
C MET A 192 7.66 -2.10 18.08
N ALA A 193 6.76 -1.75 17.15
CA ALA A 193 7.09 -0.84 16.06
C ALA A 193 7.48 0.56 16.56
N VAL A 194 6.72 1.13 17.50
CA VAL A 194 7.06 2.42 18.12
C VAL A 194 8.41 2.35 18.84
N PHE A 195 8.63 1.29 19.62
CA PHE A 195 9.92 1.05 20.28
C PHE A 195 11.06 1.04 19.27
N THR A 196 10.96 0.27 18.17
CA THR A 196 12.00 0.23 17.14
C THR A 196 12.29 1.59 16.50
N LEU A 197 11.29 2.43 16.29
CA LEU A 197 11.46 3.74 15.67
C LEU A 197 12.22 4.72 16.59
N MET A 198 12.01 4.64 17.91
CA MET A 198 12.65 5.51 18.89
C MET A 198 14.11 5.15 19.19
N GLN A 199 14.53 3.91 18.93
CA GLN A 199 15.89 3.47 19.24
C GLN A 199 16.92 4.04 18.26
N SER A 200 18.04 4.56 18.75
CA SER A 200 19.16 5.01 17.89
C SER A 200 20.38 4.10 17.97
N ASP A 201 20.39 3.14 18.91
CA ASP A 201 21.49 2.20 19.09
C ASP A 201 21.42 1.05 18.07
N LEU A 202 22.51 0.86 17.33
CA LEU A 202 22.64 -0.12 16.27
C LEU A 202 22.47 -1.56 16.76
N LYS A 203 22.97 -1.89 17.95
CA LYS A 203 22.90 -3.26 18.51
C LYS A 203 21.46 -3.58 18.87
N VAL A 204 20.77 -2.64 19.51
CA VAL A 204 19.35 -2.78 19.86
C VAL A 204 18.50 -2.93 18.60
N LEU A 205 18.78 -2.15 17.56
CA LEU A 205 18.12 -2.27 16.25
C LEU A 205 18.33 -3.64 15.59
N GLY A 206 19.54 -4.22 15.71
CA GLY A 206 19.83 -5.58 15.26
C GLY A 206 18.95 -6.62 15.93
N VAL A 207 18.83 -6.56 17.26
CA VAL A 207 17.97 -7.46 18.03
C VAL A 207 16.50 -7.30 17.61
N CYS A 208 16.02 -6.05 17.50
CA CYS A 208 14.65 -5.74 17.06
C CYS A 208 14.35 -6.30 15.67
N LEU A 209 15.29 -6.18 14.73
CA LEU A 209 15.13 -6.70 13.37
C LEU A 209 15.01 -8.22 13.35
N VAL A 210 15.88 -8.91 14.11
CA VAL A 210 15.85 -10.39 14.23
C VAL A 210 14.52 -10.84 14.84
N LEU A 211 14.09 -10.22 15.94
CA LEU A 211 12.80 -10.52 16.57
C LEU A 211 11.63 -10.31 15.60
N SER A 212 11.67 -9.25 14.80
CA SER A 212 10.63 -8.95 13.82
C SER A 212 10.57 -9.99 12.69
N PHE A 213 11.71 -10.47 12.19
CA PHE A 213 11.74 -11.54 11.21
C PHE A 213 11.29 -12.89 11.78
N VAL A 214 11.65 -13.19 13.03
CA VAL A 214 11.14 -14.37 13.74
C VAL A 214 9.63 -14.31 13.86
N ALA A 215 9.07 -13.17 14.28
CA ALA A 215 7.62 -12.95 14.35
C ALA A 215 6.93 -13.10 12.98
N GLN A 216 7.55 -12.59 11.90
CA GLN A 216 7.05 -12.73 10.54
C GLN A 216 7.01 -14.19 10.09
N LYS A 217 8.06 -14.96 10.42
CA LYS A 217 8.14 -16.40 10.10
C LYS A 217 7.10 -17.19 10.90
N ILE A 218 6.93 -16.91 12.19
CA ILE A 218 5.89 -17.52 13.05
C ILE A 218 4.48 -17.21 12.51
N SER A 219 4.29 -16.02 11.95
CA SER A 219 3.03 -15.62 11.31
C SER A 219 2.75 -16.35 9.99
N GLY A 220 3.64 -17.22 9.51
CA GLY A 220 3.46 -18.03 8.30
C GLY A 220 3.78 -17.30 6.99
N ARG A 221 4.42 -16.12 7.05
CA ARG A 221 4.86 -15.38 5.86
C ARG A 221 6.29 -15.74 5.50
N ARG A 222 6.55 -15.95 4.20
CA ARG A 222 7.91 -16.08 3.68
C ARG A 222 8.61 -14.73 3.76
N ILE A 223 9.87 -14.75 4.18
CA ILE A 223 10.72 -13.56 4.20
C ILE A 223 11.30 -13.39 2.80
N LEU A 224 10.73 -12.48 2.00
CA LEU A 224 11.38 -12.08 0.76
C LEU A 224 12.51 -11.11 1.11
N LEU A 225 13.75 -11.55 0.92
CA LEU A 225 14.93 -10.73 1.23
C LEU A 225 15.08 -9.53 0.27
N MET A 226 14.70 -9.72 -1.01
CA MET A 226 14.90 -8.74 -2.08
C MET A 226 14.34 -7.34 -1.75
N PRO A 227 13.08 -7.17 -1.30
CA PRO A 227 12.54 -5.86 -0.89
C PRO A 227 13.30 -5.19 0.26
N HIS A 228 13.90 -5.96 1.17
CA HIS A 228 14.69 -5.40 2.27
C HIS A 228 16.05 -4.91 1.76
N VAL A 229 16.70 -5.69 0.89
CA VAL A 229 17.98 -5.30 0.28
C VAL A 229 17.82 -4.04 -0.57
N THR A 230 16.78 -3.94 -1.40
CA THR A 230 16.55 -2.73 -2.21
C THR A 230 16.22 -1.52 -1.34
N LEU A 231 15.47 -1.69 -0.25
CA LEU A 231 15.23 -0.65 0.74
C LEU A 231 16.53 -0.17 1.38
N TRP A 232 17.41 -1.09 1.78
CA TRP A 232 18.67 -0.74 2.44
C TRP A 232 19.58 0.05 1.50
N ILE A 233 19.77 -0.43 0.27
CA ILE A 233 20.58 0.26 -0.75
C ILE A 233 20.08 1.69 -0.94
N PHE A 234 18.76 1.88 -1.09
CA PHE A 234 18.20 3.20 -1.29
C PHE A 234 18.36 4.11 -0.07
N VAL A 235 18.06 3.62 1.14
CA VAL A 235 18.14 4.44 2.36
C VAL A 235 19.59 4.85 2.61
N LEU A 236 20.56 3.98 2.30
CA LEU A 236 21.99 4.32 2.36
C LEU A 236 22.33 5.41 1.34
N ILE A 237 21.94 5.27 0.07
CA ILE A 237 22.18 6.30 -0.96
C ILE A 237 21.55 7.65 -0.55
N ALA A 238 20.31 7.63 -0.06
CA ALA A 238 19.58 8.83 0.35
C ALA A 238 20.26 9.53 1.54
N ASN A 239 20.80 8.77 2.50
CA ASN A 239 21.51 9.35 3.64
C ASN A 239 22.90 9.85 3.27
N VAL A 240 23.62 9.17 2.36
CA VAL A 240 24.93 9.65 1.87
C VAL A 240 24.81 11.04 1.23
N LEU A 241 23.66 11.36 0.62
CA LEU A 241 23.37 12.69 0.07
C LEU A 241 23.14 13.78 1.14
N SER A 242 22.97 13.41 2.41
CA SER A 242 22.81 14.33 3.54
C SER A 242 23.99 14.19 4.51
N PRO A 243 25.12 14.85 4.25
CA PRO A 243 26.32 14.72 5.07
C PRO A 243 26.06 15.21 6.50
N SER A 244 26.48 14.40 7.47
CA SER A 244 26.35 14.70 8.90
C SER A 244 27.51 14.09 9.68
N GLY A 245 28.15 14.87 10.55
CA GLY A 245 29.30 14.43 11.34
C GLY A 245 30.63 14.52 10.59
N GLN A 246 31.60 13.70 10.99
CA GLN A 246 32.97 13.75 10.46
C GLN A 246 33.03 13.22 9.02
N VAL A 247 33.79 13.89 8.15
CA VAL A 247 34.01 13.49 6.75
C VAL A 247 35.06 12.36 6.73
N LEU A 248 34.64 11.19 6.26
CA LEU A 248 35.53 10.03 6.07
C LEU A 248 36.23 10.08 4.70
N TYR A 249 35.51 10.51 3.67
CA TYR A 249 36.01 10.54 2.30
C TYR A 249 35.29 11.63 1.49
N SER A 250 36.02 12.40 0.69
CA SER A 250 35.44 13.40 -0.20
C SER A 250 35.70 13.02 -1.66
N VAL A 251 34.64 12.88 -2.46
CA VAL A 251 34.74 12.70 -3.92
C VAL A 251 34.02 13.87 -4.59
N GLY A 252 34.78 14.88 -5.03
CA GLY A 252 34.21 16.10 -5.58
C GLY A 252 33.34 16.84 -4.56
N GLU A 253 32.07 17.13 -4.90
CA GLU A 253 31.11 17.75 -3.98
C GLU A 253 30.46 16.75 -3.00
N PHE A 254 30.71 15.44 -3.16
CA PHE A 254 30.13 14.40 -2.29
C PHE A 254 31.02 14.14 -1.09
N ASN A 255 30.56 14.57 0.07
CA ASN A 255 31.20 14.28 1.35
C ASN A 255 30.57 13.03 1.98
N LEU A 256 31.31 11.92 1.95
CA LEU A 256 30.93 10.72 2.67
C LEU A 256 31.30 10.90 4.14
N THR A 257 30.29 11.07 4.99
CA THR A 257 30.47 11.28 6.43
C THR A 257 30.17 10.01 7.24
N GLU A 258 30.85 9.84 8.37
CA GLU A 258 30.57 8.74 9.29
C GLU A 258 29.13 8.78 9.80
N GLY A 259 28.63 9.97 10.16
CA GLY A 259 27.27 10.14 10.66
C GLY A 259 26.21 9.80 9.61
N SER A 260 26.42 10.14 8.33
CA SER A 260 25.48 9.76 7.27
C SER A 260 25.41 8.25 7.03
N LEU A 261 26.54 7.53 7.15
CA LEU A 261 26.57 6.07 7.08
C LEU A 261 25.85 5.43 8.27
N VAL A 262 26.18 5.83 9.50
CA VAL A 262 25.57 5.27 10.72
C VAL A 262 24.07 5.57 10.74
N ASN A 263 23.66 6.80 10.43
CA ASN A 263 22.24 7.17 10.35
C ASN A 263 21.52 6.40 9.25
N GLY A 264 22.14 6.23 8.08
CA GLY A 264 21.60 5.43 6.98
C GLY A 264 21.36 3.97 7.37
N VAL A 265 22.33 3.33 8.02
CA VAL A 265 22.18 1.95 8.50
C VAL A 265 21.08 1.87 9.58
N CYS A 266 21.10 2.77 10.57
CA CYS A 266 20.08 2.80 11.62
C CYS A 266 18.67 2.98 11.02
N GLN A 267 18.49 3.89 10.08
CA GLN A 267 17.21 4.13 9.42
C GLN A 267 16.77 2.94 8.56
N ALA A 268 17.70 2.30 7.83
CA ALA A 268 17.41 1.10 7.06
C ALA A 268 16.95 -0.07 7.95
N MET A 269 17.61 -0.28 9.08
CA MET A 269 17.24 -1.32 10.05
C MET A 269 15.88 -1.05 10.71
N LYS A 270 15.60 0.20 11.11
CA LYS A 270 14.28 0.62 11.62
C LYS A 270 13.17 0.27 10.64
N LEU A 271 13.29 0.75 9.41
CA LEU A 271 12.28 0.57 8.37
C LEU A 271 12.10 -0.92 8.03
N SER A 272 13.17 -1.69 8.04
CA SER A 272 13.14 -3.13 7.81
C SER A 272 12.42 -3.89 8.94
N ALA A 273 12.71 -3.56 10.20
CA ALA A 273 12.07 -4.19 11.36
C ALA A 273 10.57 -3.88 11.41
N VAL A 274 10.21 -2.61 11.26
CA VAL A 274 8.82 -2.15 11.18
C VAL A 274 8.08 -2.81 10.00
N SER A 275 8.77 -3.06 8.89
CA SER A 275 8.17 -3.73 7.75
C SER A 275 7.84 -5.19 7.99
N ALA A 276 8.77 -5.92 8.61
CA ALA A 276 8.52 -7.30 9.04
C ALA A 276 7.35 -7.39 10.06
N LEU A 277 7.26 -6.44 11.00
CA LEU A 277 6.15 -6.32 11.94
C LEU A 277 4.81 -6.04 11.23
N SER A 278 4.80 -5.15 10.24
CA SER A 278 3.62 -4.86 9.43
C SER A 278 3.13 -6.09 8.65
N GLN A 279 4.03 -6.96 8.19
CA GLN A 279 3.66 -8.20 7.51
C GLN A 279 3.01 -9.23 8.44
N CYS A 280 3.31 -9.18 9.75
CA CYS A 280 2.61 -10.01 10.75
C CYS A 280 1.13 -9.63 10.84
N ALA A 281 0.83 -8.32 10.79
CA ALA A 281 -0.54 -7.83 10.86
C ALA A 281 -1.41 -8.26 9.67
N ALA A 282 -0.82 -8.50 8.49
CA ALA A 282 -1.54 -8.88 7.28
C ALA A 282 -2.19 -10.28 7.36
N ASN A 283 -1.70 -11.16 8.24
CA ASN A 283 -2.28 -12.48 8.46
C ASN A 283 -3.30 -12.53 9.63
N LEU A 284 -3.52 -11.41 10.32
CA LEU A 284 -4.54 -11.35 11.36
C LEU A 284 -5.92 -11.55 10.75
N ARG A 285 -6.77 -12.27 11.49
CA ARG A 285 -8.15 -12.58 11.11
C ARG A 285 -9.11 -11.73 11.96
N PRO A 286 -9.31 -10.44 11.64
CA PRO A 286 -10.28 -9.64 12.37
C PRO A 286 -11.66 -10.27 12.22
N GLN A 287 -12.30 -10.58 13.35
CA GLN A 287 -13.67 -11.07 13.40
C GLN A 287 -14.66 -9.89 13.44
N GLY A 288 -15.88 -10.12 12.95
CA GLY A 288 -17.01 -9.20 13.06
C GLY A 288 -17.55 -8.67 11.73
N ASN A 289 -18.62 -7.89 11.83
CA ASN A 289 -19.29 -7.23 10.70
C ASN A 289 -18.64 -5.89 10.31
N SER A 290 -17.40 -5.64 10.76
CA SER A 290 -16.67 -4.43 10.38
C SER A 290 -16.36 -4.44 8.89
N LEU A 291 -16.26 -3.25 8.30
CA LEU A 291 -16.05 -3.11 6.87
C LEU A 291 -14.71 -3.73 6.42
N ILE A 292 -13.67 -3.61 7.26
CA ILE A 292 -12.35 -4.23 7.02
C ILE A 292 -12.43 -5.77 7.07
N ALA A 293 -13.15 -6.33 8.03
CA ALA A 293 -13.33 -7.79 8.12
C ALA A 293 -14.09 -8.32 6.90
N LEU A 294 -15.10 -7.58 6.44
CA LEU A 294 -15.86 -7.91 5.23
C LEU A 294 -15.00 -7.79 3.96
N SER A 295 -14.15 -6.77 3.83
CA SER A 295 -13.20 -6.65 2.72
C SER A 295 -12.19 -7.79 2.70
N LEU A 296 -11.71 -8.24 3.86
CA LEU A 296 -10.78 -9.37 3.95
C LEU A 296 -11.45 -10.70 3.58
N LYS A 297 -12.72 -10.88 3.92
CA LYS A 297 -13.54 -12.02 3.49
C LYS A 297 -13.68 -12.07 1.97
N TYR A 298 -14.17 -10.99 1.36
CA TYR A 298 -14.23 -10.85 -0.10
C TYR A 298 -12.88 -11.08 -0.77
N PHE A 299 -11.79 -10.56 -0.19
CA PHE A 299 -10.44 -10.72 -0.74
C PHE A 299 -10.01 -12.19 -0.77
N ARG A 300 -10.26 -12.95 0.30
CA ARG A 300 -9.91 -14.37 0.36
C ARG A 300 -10.67 -15.19 -0.66
N GLY A 301 -11.98 -15.00 -0.72
CA GLY A 301 -12.80 -15.75 -1.66
C GLY A 301 -12.49 -15.39 -3.12
N LEU A 302 -12.27 -14.11 -3.44
CA LEU A 302 -11.74 -13.69 -4.75
C LEU A 302 -10.38 -14.35 -5.05
N SER A 303 -9.48 -14.38 -4.06
CA SER A 303 -8.16 -15.00 -4.21
C SER A 303 -8.24 -16.51 -4.45
N ASN A 304 -9.17 -17.20 -3.80
CA ASN A 304 -9.41 -18.63 -4.02
C ASN A 304 -9.91 -18.89 -5.44
N VAL A 305 -10.89 -18.11 -5.90
CA VAL A 305 -11.38 -18.21 -7.29
C VAL A 305 -10.25 -17.92 -8.29
N LEU A 306 -9.42 -16.90 -8.03
CA LEU A 306 -8.29 -16.55 -8.89
C LEU A 306 -7.26 -17.68 -8.98
N HIS A 307 -6.95 -18.33 -7.86
CA HIS A 307 -5.99 -19.43 -7.80
C HIS A 307 -6.50 -20.67 -8.54
N ASN A 308 -7.78 -21.00 -8.37
CA ASN A 308 -8.40 -22.20 -8.93
C ASN A 308 -8.86 -22.04 -10.39
N SER A 309 -9.00 -20.81 -10.88
CA SER A 309 -9.36 -20.53 -12.27
C SER A 309 -8.22 -20.84 -13.24
N SER A 310 -8.52 -21.45 -14.38
CA SER A 310 -7.56 -21.78 -15.44
C SER A 310 -7.43 -20.69 -16.51
N GLY A 311 -6.23 -20.52 -17.09
CA GLY A 311 -5.94 -19.56 -18.17
C GLY A 311 -5.05 -18.38 -17.79
N ASN A 312 -4.89 -17.41 -18.71
CA ASN A 312 -4.07 -16.21 -18.51
C ASN A 312 -4.60 -15.34 -17.36
N ILE A 313 -3.70 -14.57 -16.73
CA ILE A 313 -4.00 -13.71 -15.56
C ILE A 313 -5.22 -12.83 -15.81
N PHE A 314 -5.35 -12.24 -17.01
CA PHE A 314 -6.49 -11.41 -17.35
C PHE A 314 -7.82 -12.18 -17.39
N LYS A 315 -7.80 -13.43 -17.89
CA LYS A 315 -8.97 -14.32 -17.89
C LYS A 315 -9.34 -14.72 -16.47
N LYS A 316 -8.36 -15.06 -15.62
CA LYS A 316 -8.56 -15.38 -14.20
C LYS A 316 -9.20 -14.21 -13.44
N ILE A 317 -8.69 -12.98 -13.62
CA ILE A 317 -9.26 -11.78 -12.99
C ILE A 317 -10.69 -11.55 -13.47
N ARG A 318 -10.96 -11.66 -14.78
CA ARG A 318 -12.31 -11.50 -15.33
C ARG A 318 -13.26 -12.57 -14.78
N THR A 319 -12.82 -13.82 -14.67
CA THR A 319 -13.60 -14.91 -14.06
C THR A 319 -13.89 -14.61 -12.60
N ALA A 320 -12.90 -14.18 -11.82
CA ALA A 320 -13.09 -13.80 -10.41
C ALA A 320 -14.08 -12.64 -10.25
N LEU A 321 -14.01 -11.62 -11.12
CA LEU A 321 -14.92 -10.48 -11.13
C LEU A 321 -16.35 -10.82 -11.60
N ALA A 322 -16.51 -11.85 -12.44
CA ALA A 322 -17.80 -12.29 -12.95
C ALA A 322 -18.53 -13.27 -12.01
N THR A 323 -17.84 -13.78 -10.98
CA THR A 323 -18.43 -14.70 -10.01
C THR A 323 -19.51 -13.98 -9.20
N THR A 324 -20.72 -14.55 -9.18
CA THR A 324 -21.86 -14.04 -8.40
C THR A 324 -21.85 -14.55 -6.96
N GLU A 325 -21.17 -15.66 -6.70
CA GLU A 325 -21.10 -16.31 -5.39
C GLU A 325 -19.66 -16.60 -5.01
N ILE A 326 -19.30 -16.31 -3.76
CA ILE A 326 -17.94 -16.49 -3.26
C ILE A 326 -18.00 -17.28 -1.95
N THR A 327 -17.15 -18.31 -1.83
CA THR A 327 -16.92 -19.06 -0.60
C THR A 327 -15.76 -18.46 0.20
N ASP A 328 -16.01 -18.23 1.50
CA ASP A 328 -15.04 -17.68 2.47
C ASP A 328 -13.84 -18.63 2.75
#